data_AF-U1GEC8-F1
#
_entry.id   AF-U1GEC8-F1
#
_cell.length_a   1.000
_cell.length_b   1.000
_cell.length_c   1.000
_cell.angle_alpha   90.00
_cell.angle_beta   90.00
_cell.angle_gamma   90.00
#
_symmetry.space_group_name_H-M   'P 1'
#
loop_
_entity.id
_entity.type
_entity.pdbx_description
1 polymer ?
#
loop_
_entity_poly.entity_id
_entity_poly.type
_entity_poly.pdbx_seq_one_letter_code
_entity_poly.pdbx_strand_id
1 'polypeptide(L)' 'TEQVLDVWGWTPYLGVEATDTISAKGRCSEADAILTSGAIAQTLGELPIPVEVVDDFTSISEVDAALRRIFDV' A
#
# COMPACT_ATOMS: atom_id res chain seq x y z
N THR A 1 -1.03 -4.93 12.36
CA THR A 1 -1.23 -4.48 10.96
C THR A 1 -1.58 -5.65 10.05
N GLU A 2 -0.92 -6.81 10.13
CA GLU A 2 -1.25 -8.00 9.32
C GLU A 2 -2.62 -8.65 9.61
N GLN A 3 -3.22 -8.39 10.77
CA GLN A 3 -4.52 -8.97 11.17
C GLN A 3 -5.68 -8.62 10.22
N VAL A 4 -5.66 -7.46 9.56
CA VAL A 4 -6.75 -7.05 8.65
C VAL A 4 -6.74 -7.88 7.36
N LEU A 5 -5.56 -8.21 6.85
CA LEU A 5 -5.40 -9.05 5.66
C LEU A 5 -5.82 -10.49 5.93
N ASP A 6 -5.56 -10.96 7.15
CA ASP A 6 -5.93 -12.31 7.59
C ASP A 6 -7.44 -12.46 7.76
N VAL A 7 -8.11 -11.44 8.30
CA VAL A 7 -9.57 -11.40 8.44
C VAL A 7 -10.29 -11.49 7.09
N TRP A 8 -9.68 -10.99 6.02
CA TRP A 8 -10.26 -11.05 4.66
C TRP A 8 -9.78 -12.22 3.82
N GLY A 9 -8.85 -13.03 4.33
CA GLY A 9 -8.24 -14.12 3.57
C GLY A 9 -7.35 -13.61 2.43
N TRP A 10 -6.84 -12.39 2.52
CA TRP A 10 -5.94 -11.77 1.54
C TRP A 10 -4.48 -12.12 1.78
N THR A 11 -4.15 -12.56 3.00
CA THR A 11 -2.81 -13.05 3.39
C THR A 11 -2.14 -14.01 2.39
N PRO A 12 -2.83 -14.97 1.74
CA PRO A 12 -2.18 -15.85 0.77
C PRO A 12 -1.91 -15.18 -0.59
N TYR A 13 -2.52 -14.03 -0.88
CA TYR A 13 -2.46 -13.37 -2.18
C TYR A 13 -1.54 -12.16 -2.20
N LEU A 14 -1.21 -11.59 -1.04
CA LEU A 14 -0.39 -10.37 -0.92
C LEU A 14 0.73 -10.56 0.09
N GLY A 15 1.95 -10.23 -0.33
CA GLY A 15 3.05 -9.95 0.60
C GLY A 15 3.00 -8.47 0.98
N VAL A 16 2.92 -8.17 2.27
CA VAL A 16 2.93 -6.79 2.77
C VAL A 16 4.18 -6.56 3.59
N GLU A 17 4.93 -5.52 3.23
CA GLU A 17 6.11 -5.11 3.98
C GLU A 17 6.08 -3.62 4.27
N ALA A 18 6.25 -3.28 5.55
CA ALA A 18 6.41 -1.90 5.98
C ALA A 18 7.88 -1.49 5.83
N THR A 19 8.14 -0.39 5.12
CA THR A 19 9.49 0.15 4.91
C THR A 19 9.49 1.67 5.07
N ASP A 20 10.66 2.27 5.29
CA ASP A 20 10.78 3.72 5.40
C ASP A 20 10.75 4.40 4.02
N THR A 21 10.52 5.72 4.01
CA THR A 21 10.37 6.51 2.77
C THR A 21 11.56 6.41 1.81
N ILE A 22 12.78 6.23 2.33
CA ILE A 22 14.00 6.17 1.52
C ILE A 22 14.06 4.80 0.83
N SER A 23 13.81 3.75 1.59
CA SER A 23 13.75 2.38 1.08
C SER A 23 12.57 2.15 0.14
N ALA A 24 11.44 2.84 0.32
CA ALA A 24 10.27 2.72 -0.55
C ALA A 24 10.58 3.08 -2.02
N LYS A 25 11.40 4.11 -2.28
CA LYS A 25 11.84 4.43 -3.65
C LYS A 25 12.71 3.35 -4.28
N GLY A 26 13.59 2.73 -3.49
CA GLY A 26 14.49 1.69 -3.99
C GLY A 26 13.77 0.37 -4.28
N ARG A 27 12.62 0.15 -3.65
CA ARG A 27 11.86 -1.11 -3.73
C ARG A 27 10.61 -1.04 -4.58
N CYS A 28 10.31 0.12 -5.16
CA CYS A 28 9.17 0.27 -6.07
C CYS A 28 9.30 -0.62 -7.31
N SER A 29 10.51 -1.07 -7.67
CA SER A 29 10.74 -2.02 -8.77
C SER A 29 10.36 -3.46 -8.42
N GLU A 30 10.21 -3.78 -7.13
CA GLU A 30 9.92 -5.13 -6.61
C GLU A 30 8.50 -5.25 -6.05
N ALA A 31 7.76 -4.14 -5.99
CA ALA A 31 6.42 -4.07 -5.45
C ALA A 31 5.40 -3.80 -6.56
N ASP A 32 4.20 -4.36 -6.45
CA ASP A 32 3.12 -4.13 -7.41
C ASP A 32 2.39 -2.80 -7.15
N ALA A 33 2.42 -2.29 -5.92
CA ALA A 33 1.86 -1.00 -5.53
C ALA A 33 2.46 -0.51 -4.20
N ILE A 34 2.30 0.79 -3.92
CA ILE A 34 2.66 1.41 -2.65
C ILE A 34 1.40 2.00 -2.00
N LEU A 35 1.17 1.66 -0.73
CA LEU A 35 0.20 2.33 0.12
C LEU A 35 0.97 3.22 1.10
N THR A 36 0.66 4.51 1.14
CA THR A 36 1.41 5.45 1.99
C THR A 36 0.57 6.65 2.42
N SER A 37 1.11 7.52 3.28
CA SER A 37 0.42 8.75 3.65
C SER A 37 0.63 9.85 2.60
N GLY A 38 -0.25 10.85 2.57
CA GLY A 38 -0.18 11.93 1.57
C GLY A 38 1.13 12.74 1.60
N ALA A 39 1.76 12.87 2.78
CA ALA A 39 3.05 13.54 2.93
C ALA A 39 4.20 12.75 2.27
N ILE A 40 4.17 11.42 2.38
CA ILE A 40 5.17 10.55 1.78
C ILE A 40 4.94 10.42 0.28
N ALA A 41 3.69 10.31 -0.17
CA ALA A 41 3.35 10.26 -1.60
C ALA A 41 3.92 11.46 -2.38
N GLN A 42 3.81 12.67 -1.82
CA GLN A 42 4.41 13.89 -2.39
C GLN A 42 5.94 13.80 -2.49
N THR A 43 6.58 13.16 -1.51
CA THR A 43 8.04 12.97 -1.48
C THR A 43 8.49 11.88 -2.47
N LEU A 44 7.67 10.86 -2.66
CA LEU A 44 7.91 9.78 -3.61
C LEU A 44 7.88 10.29 -5.05
N GLY A 45 6.91 11.15 -5.37
CA GLY A 45 6.71 11.69 -6.70
C GLY A 45 6.07 10.66 -7.64
N GLU A 46 6.24 10.86 -8.95
CA GLU A 46 5.75 9.91 -9.94
C GLU A 46 6.60 8.63 -9.94
N LEU A 47 5.93 7.49 -9.78
CA LEU A 47 6.52 6.15 -9.81
C LEU A 47 5.85 5.32 -10.92
N PRO A 48 6.53 4.30 -11.46
CA PRO A 48 5.98 3.44 -12.51
C PRO A 48 4.89 2.47 -12.01
N ILE A 49 4.61 2.45 -10.70
CA ILE A 49 3.63 1.60 -10.04
C ILE A 49 2.58 2.47 -9.33
N PRO A 50 1.35 1.95 -9.11
CA PRO A 50 0.31 2.67 -8.38
C PRO A 50 0.77 3.08 -6.97
N VAL A 51 0.44 4.31 -6.59
CA VAL A 51 0.63 4.85 -5.24
C VAL A 51 -0.72 5.31 -4.70
N GLU A 52 -1.23 4.60 -3.69
CA GLU A 52 -2.47 4.97 -3.01
C GLU A 52 -2.16 5.69 -1.70
N VAL A 53 -2.90 6.76 -1.46
CA VAL A 53 -2.86 7.48 -0.19
C VAL A 53 -3.87 6.86 0.77
N VAL A 54 -3.39 6.48 1.95
CA VAL A 54 -4.19 6.02 3.09
C VAL A 54 -3.83 6.91 4.27
N ASP A 55 -4.82 7.64 4.78
CA ASP A 55 -4.71 8.55 5.91
C ASP A 55 -4.75 7.79 7.25
N ASP A 56 -5.55 6.73 7.36
CA ASP A 56 -5.59 5.86 8.53
C ASP A 56 -5.39 4.38 8.18
N PHE A 57 -4.18 3.86 8.41
CA PHE A 57 -3.85 2.44 8.21
C PHE A 57 -4.51 1.49 9.22
N THR A 58 -5.17 2.02 10.25
CA THR A 58 -6.02 1.25 11.16
C THR A 58 -7.48 1.24 10.70
N SER A 59 -7.86 2.16 9.81
CA SER A 59 -9.16 2.21 9.17
C SER A 59 -9.27 1.12 8.12
N ILE A 60 -9.96 0.06 8.54
CA ILE A 60 -10.23 -1.11 7.73
C ILE A 60 -10.90 -0.73 6.40
N SER A 61 -11.96 0.09 6.43
CA SER A 61 -12.67 0.51 5.22
C SER A 61 -11.79 1.29 4.24
N GLU A 62 -10.79 2.00 4.74
CA GLU A 62 -9.94 2.82 3.90
C GLU A 62 -8.88 1.99 3.17
N VAL A 63 -8.27 1.04 3.90
CA VAL A 63 -7.32 0.08 3.33
C VAL A 63 -8.00 -0.81 2.28
N ASP A 64 -9.21 -1.31 2.55
CA ASP A 64 -9.99 -2.08 1.57
C ASP A 64 -10.25 -1.28 0.29
N ALA A 65 -10.72 -0.04 0.45
CA ALA A 65 -11.05 0.81 -0.69
C ALA A 65 -9.80 1.13 -1.53
N ALA A 66 -8.65 1.36 -0.88
CA ALA A 66 -7.37 1.56 -1.58
C ALA A 66 -6.96 0.31 -2.36
N LEU A 67 -7.03 -0.86 -1.73
CA LEU A 67 -6.66 -2.10 -2.38
C LEU A 67 -7.58 -2.46 -3.56
N ARG A 68 -8.90 -2.24 -3.44
CA ARG A 68 -9.83 -2.42 -4.55
C ARG A 68 -9.54 -1.47 -5.71
N ARG A 69 -9.18 -0.21 -5.45
CA ARG A 69 -8.79 0.71 -6.52
C ARG A 69 -7.55 0.26 -7.29
N ILE A 70 -6.64 -0.47 -6.65
CA ILE A 70 -5.42 -0.98 -7.28
C ILE A 70 -5.69 -2.29 -8.04
N PHE A 71 -6.44 -3.23 -7.45
CA PHE A 71 -6.50 -4.62 -7.91
C PHE A 71 -7.86 -5.09 -8.45
N ASP A 72 -8.95 -4.35 -8.22
CA ASP A 72 -10.30 -4.70 -8.71
C ASP A 72 -10.53 -4.02 -10.08
N VAL A 73 -10.52 -4.83 -11.16
CA VAL A 73 -10.65 -4.42 -12.58
C VAL A 73 -11.91 -5.00 -13.22
#